data_AF-A0A523V2Y8-F1
#
_entry.id   AF-A0A523V2Y8-F1
#
_cell.length_a   1.000
_cell.length_b   1.000
_cell.length_c   1.000
_cell.angle_alpha   90.00
_cell.angle_beta   90.00
_cell.angle_gamma   90.00
#
_symmetry.space_group_name_H-M   'P 1'
#
loop_
_entity.id
_entity.type
_entity.pdbx_description
1 polymer ?
#
loop_
_entity_poly.entity_id
_entity_poly.type
_entity_poly.pdbx_seq_one_letter_code
_entity_poly.pdbx_strand_id
1 'polypeptide(L)'
;MIIHTESSRNSRFYNNSLYMDYIFDFPKLSEYFAYDYRDIESYKKRMNEIEELYDDNLRGGLVQILHEYNLAHGAGSQTLENIRMLGQGGTAVIIGGQQPGLFTGPVFVIYKIISVLKLSSFISEATGIRTVPCFWNASDDSSIGQVDSIGIITDILEKIKIDTSSIRKNTRFSSIYLERKKYIEVLQNLEGLIPETDFSDEAFGLLRDSTGDKYRDPEGKNRINLPGPFSNIILKLFRKYGIVMIDPSDKRLKKWGQDF
;
A
#
# COMPACT_ATOMS: atom_id res chain seq x y z
N MET A 1 19.95 -5.89 16.49
CA MET A 1 19.56 -6.92 17.48
C MET A 1 18.71 -7.95 16.75
N ILE A 2 19.34 -9.01 16.23
CA ILE A 2 18.63 -10.11 15.58
C ILE A 2 18.12 -11.01 16.70
N ILE A 3 16.80 -11.13 16.84
CA ILE A 3 16.21 -12.10 17.74
C ILE A 3 16.37 -13.47 17.07
N HIS A 4 17.44 -14.18 17.41
CA HIS A 4 17.57 -15.61 17.12
C HIS A 4 16.62 -16.37 18.04
N THR A 5 15.36 -16.49 17.66
CA THR A 5 14.47 -17.48 18.25
C THR A 5 14.48 -18.71 17.36
N GLU A 6 15.12 -19.78 17.82
CA GLU A 6 15.02 -21.13 17.24
C GLU A 6 13.56 -21.64 17.15
N SER A 7 12.61 -20.96 17.82
CA SER A 7 11.18 -21.26 17.78
C SER A 7 10.47 -20.95 16.46
N SER A 8 11.14 -20.35 15.47
CA SER A 8 10.56 -20.08 14.15
C SER A 8 10.50 -21.33 13.24
N ARG A 9 11.13 -22.44 13.62
CA ARG A 9 10.96 -23.75 12.95
C ARG A 9 9.71 -24.48 13.44
N ASN A 10 8.57 -23.78 13.44
CA ASN A 10 7.30 -24.37 13.80
C ASN A 10 6.71 -25.08 12.57
N SER A 11 6.46 -26.39 12.66
CA SER A 11 6.00 -27.25 11.54
C SER A 11 4.60 -26.88 10.98
N ARG A 12 3.92 -25.91 11.60
CA ARG A 12 2.63 -25.38 11.17
C ARG A 12 2.70 -24.23 10.15
N PHE A 13 3.88 -23.64 9.92
CA PHE A 13 4.06 -22.71 8.81
C PHE A 13 4.65 -23.47 7.63
N TYR A 14 4.03 -23.35 6.45
CA TYR A 14 4.59 -23.85 5.20
C TYR A 14 5.90 -23.12 4.92
N ASN A 15 7.00 -23.65 5.44
CA ASN A 15 8.33 -23.15 5.18
C ASN A 15 8.77 -23.63 3.80
N ASN A 16 8.44 -22.84 2.77
CA ASN A 16 9.06 -23.00 1.46
C ASN A 16 10.58 -22.85 1.62
N SER A 17 11.36 -23.78 1.08
CA SER A 17 12.84 -23.74 1.14
C SER A 17 13.37 -22.40 0.63
N LEU A 18 12.77 -21.82 -0.41
CA LEU A 18 13.13 -20.50 -0.93
C LEU A 18 12.97 -19.40 0.13
N TYR A 19 11.89 -19.41 0.91
CA TYR A 19 11.68 -18.43 1.98
C TYR A 19 12.72 -18.60 3.09
N MET A 20 12.99 -19.84 3.50
CA MET A 20 13.98 -20.12 4.54
C MET A 20 15.40 -19.74 4.10
N ASP A 21 15.77 -20.08 2.87
CA ASP A 21 17.06 -19.71 2.29
C ASP A 21 17.16 -18.16 2.18
N TYR A 22 16.08 -17.46 1.79
CA TYR A 22 16.10 -15.99 1.74
C TYR A 22 16.35 -15.37 3.11
N ILE A 23 15.69 -15.86 4.16
CA ILE A 23 15.83 -15.29 5.50
C ILE A 23 17.18 -15.66 6.14
N PHE A 24 17.61 -16.92 6.03
CA PHE A 24 18.70 -17.46 6.83
C PHE A 24 19.97 -17.77 6.04
N ASP A 25 19.89 -18.08 4.74
CA ASP A 25 21.00 -18.60 3.92
C ASP A 25 21.06 -17.93 2.53
N PHE A 26 21.10 -16.59 2.53
CA PHE A 26 21.13 -15.77 1.32
C PHE A 26 22.20 -16.16 0.28
N PRO A 27 23.42 -16.65 0.65
CA PRO A 27 24.40 -17.07 -0.34
C PRO A 27 23.87 -18.05 -1.40
N LYS A 28 22.94 -18.95 -1.02
CA LYS A 28 22.27 -19.87 -1.96
C LYS A 28 21.41 -19.18 -3.01
N LEU A 29 20.99 -17.94 -2.75
CA LEU A 29 20.09 -17.16 -3.58
C LEU A 29 20.77 -15.98 -4.28
N SER A 30 22.08 -15.83 -4.13
CA SER A 30 22.85 -14.71 -4.68
C SER A 30 22.78 -14.59 -6.20
N GLU A 31 22.52 -15.68 -6.92
CA GLU A 31 22.30 -15.67 -8.38
C GLU A 31 20.90 -15.15 -8.78
N TYR A 32 19.94 -15.17 -7.85
CA TYR A 32 18.54 -14.79 -8.10
C TYR A 32 18.17 -13.43 -7.49
N PHE A 33 18.89 -12.99 -6.46
CA PHE A 33 18.68 -11.71 -5.79
C PHE A 33 20.00 -10.94 -5.75
N ALA A 34 20.00 -9.73 -6.34
CA ALA A 34 21.20 -8.93 -6.48
C ALA A 34 21.79 -8.41 -5.15
N TYR A 35 20.99 -8.36 -4.08
CA TYR A 35 21.33 -7.71 -2.81
C TYR A 35 20.85 -8.49 -1.60
N ASP A 36 21.73 -8.65 -0.60
CA ASP A 36 21.37 -9.21 0.70
C ASP A 36 20.72 -8.12 1.55
N TYR A 37 19.44 -8.28 1.90
CA TYR A 37 18.69 -7.31 2.70
C TYR A 37 19.24 -7.13 4.13
N ARG A 38 20.13 -8.00 4.58
CA ARG A 38 20.74 -7.95 5.92
C ARG A 38 21.99 -7.08 5.95
N ASP A 39 22.57 -6.80 4.80
CA ASP A 39 23.77 -6.00 4.65
C ASP A 39 23.43 -4.53 4.35
N ILE A 40 23.89 -3.62 5.21
CA ILE A 40 23.63 -2.18 5.03
C ILE A 40 24.35 -1.60 3.82
N GLU A 41 25.51 -2.15 3.45
CA GLU A 41 26.27 -1.68 2.30
C GLU A 41 25.58 -2.05 0.98
N SER A 42 24.84 -3.16 0.96
CA SER A 42 23.95 -3.52 -0.15
C SER A 42 22.89 -2.44 -0.44
N TYR A 43 22.33 -1.80 0.59
CA TYR A 43 21.41 -0.67 0.40
C TYR A 43 22.10 0.55 -0.20
N LYS A 44 23.27 0.95 0.34
CA LYS A 44 24.03 2.10 -0.17
C LYS A 44 24.42 1.89 -1.63
N LYS A 45 24.93 0.70 -1.95
CA LYS A 45 25.30 0.32 -3.32
C LYS A 45 24.09 0.45 -4.25
N ARG A 46 22.94 -0.13 -3.88
CA ARG A 46 21.74 -0.05 -4.72
C ARG A 46 21.24 1.39 -4.89
N MET A 47 21.28 2.20 -3.84
CA MET A 47 20.85 3.60 -3.91
C MET A 47 21.76 4.44 -4.81
N ASN A 48 23.07 4.23 -4.75
CA ASN A 48 24.03 4.90 -5.64
C ASN A 48 23.83 4.48 -7.11
N GLU A 49 23.64 3.19 -7.38
CA GLU A 49 23.35 2.71 -8.73
C GLU A 49 22.06 3.31 -9.30
N ILE A 50 21.01 3.44 -8.48
CA ILE A 50 19.77 4.09 -8.91
C ILE A 50 20.05 5.57 -9.24
N GLU A 51 20.74 6.29 -8.35
CA GLU A 51 21.02 7.71 -8.54
C GLU A 51 21.85 7.99 -9.80
N GLU A 52 22.86 7.16 -10.09
CA GLU A 52 23.70 7.28 -11.29
C GLU A 52 22.91 7.10 -12.60
N LEU A 53 21.85 6.28 -12.57
CA LEU A 53 21.05 5.94 -13.74
C LEU A 53 19.73 6.74 -13.83
N TYR A 54 19.38 7.50 -12.80
CA TYR A 54 18.08 8.16 -12.72
C TYR A 54 18.06 9.43 -13.57
N ASP A 55 17.06 9.57 -14.45
CA ASP A 55 16.82 10.82 -15.16
C ASP A 55 16.14 11.84 -14.25
N ASP A 56 16.90 12.82 -13.78
CA ASP A 56 16.40 13.89 -12.89
C ASP A 56 15.24 14.69 -13.51
N ASN A 57 15.07 14.70 -14.83
CA ASN A 57 13.93 15.35 -15.48
C ASN A 57 12.59 14.68 -15.13
N LEU A 58 12.59 13.41 -14.71
CA LEU A 58 11.39 12.68 -14.30
C LEU A 58 10.88 13.11 -12.92
N ARG A 59 11.76 13.61 -12.04
CA ARG A 59 11.41 13.93 -10.65
C ARG A 59 10.27 14.95 -10.55
N GLY A 60 10.35 16.04 -11.33
CA GLY A 60 9.37 17.12 -11.29
C GLY A 60 7.96 16.64 -11.61
N GLY A 61 7.82 15.87 -12.70
CA GLY A 61 6.54 15.27 -13.07
C GLY A 61 6.05 14.28 -12.01
N LEU A 62 6.93 13.42 -11.49
CA LEU A 62 6.57 12.40 -10.51
C LEU A 62 6.02 13.05 -9.24
N VAL A 63 6.72 14.05 -8.72
CA VAL A 63 6.30 14.82 -7.54
C VAL A 63 4.92 15.42 -7.73
N GLN A 64 4.65 16.01 -8.90
CA GLN A 64 3.33 16.58 -9.19
C GLN A 64 2.23 15.51 -9.15
N ILE A 65 2.43 14.37 -9.82
CA ILE A 65 1.44 13.28 -9.85
C ILE A 65 1.17 12.76 -8.44
N LEU A 66 2.22 12.49 -7.67
CA LEU A 66 2.10 11.98 -6.30
C LEU A 66 1.42 13.01 -5.39
N HIS A 67 1.75 14.30 -5.53
CA HIS A 67 1.15 15.36 -4.75
C HIS A 67 -0.36 15.44 -4.99
N GLU A 68 -0.79 15.49 -6.27
CA GLU A 68 -2.20 15.53 -6.64
C GLU A 68 -2.97 14.30 -6.10
N TYR A 69 -2.43 13.09 -6.31
CA TYR A 69 -3.08 11.87 -5.85
C TYR A 69 -3.21 11.82 -4.32
N ASN A 70 -2.12 12.06 -3.60
CA ASN A 70 -2.11 11.96 -2.15
C ASN A 70 -2.96 13.05 -1.49
N LEU A 71 -2.90 14.29 -2.00
CA LEU A 71 -3.73 15.38 -1.51
C LEU A 71 -5.23 15.08 -1.70
N ALA A 72 -5.62 14.59 -2.89
CA ALA A 72 -7.00 14.20 -3.18
C ALA A 72 -7.51 13.09 -2.24
N HIS A 73 -6.62 12.22 -1.78
CA HIS A 73 -6.95 11.13 -0.84
C HIS A 73 -6.77 11.50 0.63
N GLY A 74 -6.50 12.78 0.96
CA GLY A 74 -6.48 13.27 2.34
C GLY A 74 -5.16 13.11 3.08
N ALA A 75 -4.04 13.13 2.34
CA ALA A 75 -2.70 13.11 2.91
C ALA A 75 -2.46 14.22 3.95
N GLY A 76 -1.65 13.90 4.96
CA GLY A 76 -1.15 14.86 5.94
C GLY A 76 0.07 15.63 5.44
N SER A 77 0.47 16.66 6.18
CA SER A 77 1.65 17.49 5.87
C SER A 77 2.93 16.66 5.73
N GLN A 78 3.12 15.62 6.56
CA GLN A 78 4.31 14.77 6.49
C GLN A 78 4.39 14.00 5.16
N THR A 79 3.27 13.53 4.61
CA THR A 79 3.23 12.88 3.30
C THR A 79 3.57 13.88 2.20
N LEU A 80 3.03 15.10 2.26
CA LEU A 80 3.31 16.14 1.27
C LEU A 80 4.78 16.60 1.31
N GLU A 81 5.37 16.67 2.50
CA GLU A 81 6.79 16.97 2.65
C GLU A 81 7.68 15.86 2.09
N ASN A 82 7.33 14.59 2.37
CA ASN A 82 8.01 13.45 1.77
C ASN A 82 7.92 13.45 0.23
N ILE A 83 6.76 13.84 -0.33
CA ILE A 83 6.60 14.02 -1.78
C ILE A 83 7.51 15.14 -2.30
N ARG A 84 7.60 16.27 -1.59
CA ARG A 84 8.52 17.36 -1.95
C ARG A 84 9.98 16.90 -1.93
N MET A 85 10.37 16.06 -0.98
CA MET A 85 11.71 15.48 -0.90
C MET A 85 12.06 14.61 -2.11
N LEU A 86 11.09 13.88 -2.69
CA LEU A 86 11.32 13.08 -3.91
C LEU A 86 11.79 13.92 -5.11
N GLY A 87 11.49 15.23 -5.10
CA GLY A 87 11.97 16.18 -6.09
C GLY A 87 13.46 16.54 -5.98
N GLN A 88 14.13 16.10 -4.91
CA GLN A 88 15.54 16.37 -4.66
C GLN A 88 16.38 15.15 -5.02
N GLY A 89 17.49 15.36 -5.74
CA GLY A 89 18.52 14.34 -5.96
C GLY A 89 19.04 13.74 -4.66
N GLY A 90 19.60 12.54 -4.73
CA GLY A 90 20.06 11.78 -3.57
C GLY A 90 18.92 11.36 -2.62
N THR A 91 17.70 11.26 -3.14
CA THR A 91 16.53 10.77 -2.39
C THR A 91 16.09 9.43 -2.96
N ALA A 92 16.13 8.40 -2.14
CA ALA A 92 15.70 7.05 -2.47
C ALA A 92 14.29 6.74 -1.93
N VAL A 93 13.69 5.67 -2.43
CA VAL A 93 12.37 5.19 -2.01
C VAL A 93 12.51 3.80 -1.40
N ILE A 94 11.88 3.60 -0.24
CA ILE A 94 11.55 2.26 0.23
C ILE A 94 10.08 2.02 -0.11
N ILE A 95 9.80 0.99 -0.91
CA ILE A 95 8.46 0.71 -1.41
C ILE A 95 7.98 -0.69 -1.05
N GLY A 96 6.73 -0.79 -0.62
CA GLY A 96 5.96 -2.03 -0.56
C GLY A 96 4.64 -1.83 -1.29
N GLY A 97 3.81 -2.87 -1.35
CA GLY A 97 2.52 -2.75 -2.02
C GLY A 97 1.53 -3.85 -1.68
N GLN A 98 0.27 -3.56 -1.98
CA GLN A 98 -0.82 -4.52 -1.98
C GLN A 98 -1.98 -4.04 -2.87
N GLN A 99 -2.79 -4.98 -3.34
CA GLN A 99 -4.10 -4.72 -3.93
C GLN A 99 -5.03 -3.94 -2.96
N PRO A 100 -5.95 -3.10 -3.48
CA PRO A 100 -6.86 -2.28 -2.68
C PRO A 100 -8.03 -3.10 -2.10
N GLY A 101 -7.74 -3.91 -1.10
CA GLY A 101 -8.76 -4.70 -0.41
C GLY A 101 -9.83 -3.84 0.26
N LEU A 102 -11.08 -4.32 0.27
CA LEU A 102 -12.18 -3.75 1.02
C LEU A 102 -11.75 -3.49 2.48
N PHE A 103 -11.97 -2.27 2.97
CA PHE A 103 -11.57 -1.83 4.32
C PHE A 103 -10.10 -2.14 4.68
N THR A 104 -9.18 -1.95 3.71
CA THR A 104 -7.74 -2.25 3.79
C THR A 104 -7.36 -3.72 3.61
N GLY A 105 -8.33 -4.64 3.59
CA GLY A 105 -8.10 -6.06 3.41
C GLY A 105 -7.46 -6.72 4.65
N PRO A 106 -6.59 -7.72 4.48
CA PRO A 106 -6.02 -8.46 5.60
C PRO A 106 -5.00 -7.64 6.40
N VAL A 107 -4.89 -7.92 7.71
CA VAL A 107 -4.03 -7.18 8.65
C VAL A 107 -2.55 -7.09 8.23
N PHE A 108 -2.05 -8.04 7.43
CA PHE A 108 -0.65 -7.98 6.96
C PHE A 108 -0.38 -6.75 6.09
N VAL A 109 -1.40 -6.10 5.50
CA VAL A 109 -1.25 -4.82 4.79
C VAL A 109 -0.74 -3.74 5.73
N ILE A 110 -1.30 -3.67 6.94
CA ILE A 110 -0.86 -2.75 7.99
C ILE A 110 0.58 -3.06 8.39
N TYR A 111 0.95 -4.35 8.53
CA TYR A 111 2.32 -4.75 8.81
C TYR A 111 3.29 -4.38 7.69
N LYS A 112 2.91 -4.55 6.42
CA LYS A 112 3.73 -4.10 5.28
C LYS A 112 3.97 -2.60 5.32
N ILE A 113 2.96 -1.80 5.61
CA ILE A 113 3.10 -0.34 5.71
C ILE A 113 4.02 0.04 6.87
N ILE A 114 3.83 -0.55 8.05
CA ILE A 114 4.72 -0.34 9.20
C ILE A 114 6.16 -0.72 8.85
N SER A 115 6.38 -1.85 8.17
CA SER A 115 7.70 -2.29 7.72
C SER A 115 8.34 -1.28 6.78
N VAL A 116 7.60 -0.75 5.79
CA VAL A 116 8.11 0.27 4.87
C VAL A 116 8.49 1.55 5.61
N LEU A 117 7.63 2.02 6.53
CA LEU A 117 7.89 3.21 7.35
C LEU A 117 9.15 3.04 8.21
N LYS A 118 9.25 1.91 8.92
CA LYS A 118 10.38 1.61 9.82
C LYS A 118 11.67 1.39 9.04
N LEU A 119 11.61 0.65 7.94
CA LEU A 119 12.78 0.40 7.11
C LEU A 119 13.28 1.68 6.45
N SER A 120 12.39 2.55 5.98
CA SER A 120 12.78 3.87 5.47
C SER A 120 13.55 4.66 6.55
N SER A 121 12.96 4.83 7.74
CA SER A 121 13.64 5.54 8.83
C SER A 121 15.00 4.93 9.19
N PHE A 122 15.06 3.60 9.31
CA PHE A 122 16.28 2.87 9.66
C PHE A 122 17.38 3.05 8.61
N ILE A 123 17.06 2.88 7.32
CA ILE A 123 18.04 3.01 6.25
C ILE A 123 18.50 4.46 6.13
N SER A 124 17.62 5.45 6.28
CA SER A 124 18.03 6.85 6.25
C SER A 124 19.04 7.19 7.34
N GLU A 125 18.77 6.74 8.57
CA GLU A 125 19.66 6.95 9.72
C GLU A 125 21.00 6.22 9.55
N ALA A 126 20.98 4.97 9.08
CA ALA A 126 22.18 4.14 8.96
C ALA A 126 23.08 4.51 7.78
N THR A 127 22.53 5.12 6.72
CA THR A 127 23.27 5.44 5.49
C THR A 127 23.52 6.92 5.28
N GLY A 128 22.73 7.80 5.91
CA GLY A 128 22.71 9.24 5.63
C GLY A 128 21.99 9.62 4.33
N ILE A 129 21.47 8.64 3.57
CA ILE A 129 20.72 8.87 2.34
C ILE A 129 19.27 9.19 2.71
N ARG A 130 18.67 10.20 2.08
CA ARG A 130 17.25 10.52 2.32
C ARG A 130 16.39 9.40 1.75
N THR A 131 15.50 8.83 2.57
CA THR A 131 14.57 7.81 2.10
C THR A 131 13.13 8.20 2.35
N VAL A 132 12.26 7.93 1.36
CA VAL A 132 10.83 8.20 1.44
C VAL A 132 10.05 6.87 1.46
N PRO A 133 9.16 6.66 2.44
CA PRO A 133 8.32 5.47 2.50
C PRO A 133 7.15 5.58 1.52
N CYS A 134 7.07 4.65 0.58
CA CYS A 134 6.01 4.59 -0.43
C CYS A 134 5.21 3.30 -0.35
N PHE A 135 3.90 3.38 -0.59
CA PHE A 135 3.04 2.21 -0.68
C PHE A 135 2.31 2.17 -2.03
N TRP A 136 2.55 1.10 -2.78
CA TRP A 136 1.96 0.84 -4.08
C TRP A 136 0.57 0.25 -3.92
N ASN A 137 -0.45 1.04 -4.26
CA ASN A 137 -1.82 0.59 -4.37
C ASN A 137 -1.97 -0.13 -5.71
N ALA A 138 -1.94 -1.46 -5.74
CA ALA A 138 -1.93 -2.26 -6.97
C ALA A 138 -3.29 -2.25 -7.69
N SER A 139 -3.72 -1.07 -8.15
CA SER A 139 -5.02 -0.78 -8.79
C SER A 139 -5.10 -1.25 -10.24
N ASP A 140 -3.97 -1.60 -10.84
CA ASP A 140 -3.80 -2.05 -12.22
C ASP A 140 -3.97 -3.57 -12.39
N ASP A 141 -4.02 -4.32 -11.28
CA ASP A 141 -4.49 -5.71 -11.21
C ASP A 141 -6.01 -5.78 -11.45
N SER A 142 -6.53 -6.98 -11.67
CA SER A 142 -7.92 -7.28 -12.01
C SER A 142 -8.52 -8.47 -11.25
N SER A 143 -7.81 -8.98 -10.25
CA SER A 143 -8.21 -10.14 -9.43
C SER A 143 -9.28 -9.82 -8.38
N ILE A 144 -10.51 -9.51 -8.80
CA ILE A 144 -11.60 -8.97 -7.94
C ILE A 144 -11.87 -9.83 -6.69
N GLY A 145 -11.81 -11.16 -6.82
CA GLY A 145 -12.02 -12.07 -5.70
C GLY A 145 -11.00 -11.96 -4.56
N GLN A 146 -9.89 -11.23 -4.76
CA GLN A 146 -8.90 -10.95 -3.72
C GLN A 146 -9.17 -9.67 -2.93
N VAL A 147 -10.06 -8.78 -3.43
CA VAL A 147 -10.29 -7.45 -2.85
C VAL A 147 -11.74 -7.19 -2.43
N ASP A 148 -12.68 -8.05 -2.83
CA ASP A 148 -14.11 -7.82 -2.64
C ASP A 148 -14.66 -8.29 -1.28
N SER A 149 -13.82 -8.79 -0.38
CA SER A 149 -14.26 -9.31 0.91
C SER A 149 -13.24 -9.17 2.02
N ILE A 150 -13.74 -9.21 3.25
CA ILE A 150 -12.97 -9.31 4.49
C ILE A 150 -13.49 -10.46 5.33
N GLY A 151 -12.63 -11.02 6.17
CA GLY A 151 -13.01 -11.95 7.23
C GLY A 151 -12.97 -11.25 8.58
N ILE A 152 -14.03 -11.38 9.37
CA ILE A 152 -14.14 -10.86 10.73
C ILE A 152 -14.39 -12.04 11.67
N ILE A 153 -13.74 -12.02 12.83
CA ILE A 153 -13.91 -13.05 13.85
C ILE A 153 -14.97 -12.54 14.83
N THR A 154 -16.11 -13.22 14.85
CA THR A 154 -17.13 -13.13 15.92
C THR A 154 -17.03 -14.40 16.78
N ASP A 155 -18.13 -15.08 17.08
CA ASP A 155 -18.10 -16.47 17.58
C ASP A 155 -17.61 -17.45 16.50
N ILE A 156 -17.76 -17.07 15.22
CA ILE A 156 -17.26 -17.81 14.05
C ILE A 156 -16.52 -16.85 13.11
N LEU A 157 -15.85 -17.41 12.08
CA LEU A 157 -15.28 -16.59 11.02
C LEU A 157 -16.40 -16.16 10.05
N GLU A 158 -16.83 -14.91 10.17
CA GLU A 158 -17.80 -14.29 9.27
C GLU A 158 -17.09 -13.68 8.06
N LYS A 159 -17.65 -13.90 6.86
CA LYS A 159 -17.12 -13.32 5.62
C LYS A 159 -18.07 -12.25 5.10
N ILE A 160 -17.61 -11.00 5.11
CA ILE A 160 -18.36 -9.87 4.57
C ILE A 160 -17.84 -9.59 3.17
N LYS A 161 -18.77 -9.47 2.21
CA LYS A 161 -18.47 -9.32 0.78
C LYS A 161 -19.25 -8.17 0.16
N ILE A 162 -18.60 -7.38 -0.69
CA ILE A 162 -19.27 -6.42 -1.56
C ILE A 162 -19.69 -7.08 -2.89
N ASP A 163 -20.91 -6.81 -3.35
CA ASP A 163 -21.41 -7.39 -4.60
C ASP A 163 -20.71 -6.79 -5.83
N THR A 164 -19.87 -7.62 -6.45
CA THR A 164 -19.09 -7.35 -7.66
C THR A 164 -19.54 -8.20 -8.85
N SER A 165 -20.69 -8.87 -8.77
CA SER A 165 -21.19 -9.80 -9.80
C SER A 165 -21.38 -9.16 -11.17
N SER A 166 -21.68 -7.86 -11.21
CA SER A 166 -21.84 -7.09 -12.46
C SER A 166 -20.52 -6.68 -13.11
N ILE A 167 -19.38 -6.91 -12.46
CA ILE A 167 -18.07 -6.50 -12.98
C ILE A 167 -17.53 -7.56 -13.95
N ARG A 168 -17.11 -7.12 -15.13
CA ARG A 168 -16.54 -8.01 -16.15
C ARG A 168 -15.21 -8.59 -15.67
N LYS A 169 -14.95 -9.85 -16.02
CA LYS A 169 -13.66 -10.50 -15.77
C LYS A 169 -12.51 -9.67 -16.36
N ASN A 170 -11.36 -9.65 -15.68
CA ASN A 170 -10.17 -8.89 -16.06
C ASN A 170 -10.33 -7.36 -16.10
N THR A 171 -11.39 -6.82 -15.50
CA THR A 171 -11.51 -5.36 -15.30
C THR A 171 -10.50 -4.91 -14.26
N ARG A 172 -9.62 -3.95 -14.61
CA ARG A 172 -8.68 -3.36 -13.66
C ARG A 172 -9.41 -2.68 -12.51
N PHE A 173 -8.90 -2.79 -11.29
CA PHE A 173 -9.52 -2.16 -10.11
C PHE A 173 -9.72 -0.66 -10.29
N SER A 174 -8.75 0.03 -10.91
CA SER A 174 -8.82 1.45 -11.24
C SER A 174 -10.01 1.86 -12.10
N SER A 175 -10.59 0.92 -12.86
CA SER A 175 -11.72 1.15 -13.76
C SER A 175 -13.06 0.74 -13.14
N ILE A 176 -13.06 0.19 -11.92
CA ILE A 176 -14.26 -0.26 -11.24
C ILE A 176 -14.86 0.89 -10.42
N TYR A 177 -16.12 1.20 -10.71
CA TYR A 177 -16.93 2.13 -9.94
C TYR A 177 -18.19 1.41 -9.45
N LEU A 178 -18.31 1.27 -8.13
CA LEU A 178 -19.47 0.62 -7.50
C LEU A 178 -20.43 1.68 -6.98
N GLU A 179 -21.73 1.36 -6.97
CA GLU A 179 -22.72 2.24 -6.35
C GLU A 179 -22.37 2.51 -4.88
N ARG A 180 -22.38 3.78 -4.48
CA ARG A 180 -22.00 4.18 -3.11
C ARG A 180 -22.84 3.45 -2.06
N LYS A 181 -24.12 3.23 -2.35
CA LYS A 181 -25.03 2.49 -1.46
C LYS A 181 -24.53 1.08 -1.11
N LYS A 182 -23.90 0.37 -2.05
CA LYS A 182 -23.36 -0.99 -1.81
C LYS A 182 -22.23 -0.98 -0.78
N TYR A 183 -21.39 0.06 -0.79
CA TYR A 183 -20.35 0.23 0.24
C TYR A 183 -20.95 0.54 1.60
N ILE A 184 -21.98 1.39 1.64
CA ILE A 184 -22.67 1.77 2.88
C ILE A 184 -23.37 0.55 3.49
N GLU A 185 -24.07 -0.24 2.69
CA GLU A 185 -24.74 -1.48 3.14
C GLU A 185 -23.75 -2.48 3.74
N VAL A 186 -22.59 -2.66 3.09
CA VAL A 186 -21.51 -3.52 3.60
C VAL A 186 -20.90 -2.98 4.90
N LEU A 187 -20.76 -1.67 5.02
CA LEU A 187 -20.28 -1.01 6.24
C LEU A 187 -21.28 -1.14 7.40
N GLN A 188 -22.58 -0.99 7.14
CA GLN A 188 -23.64 -1.18 8.14
C GLN A 188 -23.69 -2.64 8.61
N ASN A 189 -23.50 -3.60 7.71
CA ASN A 189 -23.38 -5.01 8.08
C ASN A 189 -22.18 -5.25 9.00
N LEU A 190 -21.01 -4.68 8.67
CA LEU A 190 -19.84 -4.75 9.54
C LEU A 190 -20.10 -4.13 10.93
N GLU A 191 -20.75 -2.97 10.98
CA GLU A 191 -21.09 -2.26 12.22
C GLU A 191 -22.06 -3.07 13.10
N GLY A 192 -23.00 -3.80 12.50
CA GLY A 192 -23.92 -4.68 13.23
C GLY A 192 -23.30 -6.00 13.74
N LEU A 193 -22.13 -6.40 13.24
CA LEU A 193 -21.45 -7.65 13.61
C LEU A 193 -20.41 -7.47 14.72
N ILE A 194 -19.90 -6.25 14.92
CA ILE A 194 -18.84 -5.95 15.88
C ILE A 194 -19.47 -5.32 17.14
N PRO A 195 -19.14 -5.79 18.35
CA PRO A 195 -19.61 -5.16 19.58
C PRO A 195 -19.24 -3.68 19.66
N GLU A 196 -20.17 -2.87 20.16
CA GLU A 196 -19.92 -1.46 20.37
C GLU A 196 -18.89 -1.24 21.50
N THR A 197 -17.99 -0.28 21.27
CA THR A 197 -16.92 0.11 22.20
C THR A 197 -16.76 1.63 22.16
N ASP A 198 -16.02 2.18 23.11
CA ASP A 198 -15.67 3.62 23.15
C ASP A 198 -14.91 4.11 21.88
N PHE A 199 -14.39 3.18 21.06
CA PHE A 199 -13.65 3.48 19.82
C PHE A 199 -14.50 3.31 18.56
N SER A 200 -15.72 2.77 18.66
CA SER A 200 -16.54 2.41 17.50
C SER A 200 -16.86 3.62 16.62
N ASP A 201 -17.22 4.75 17.23
CA ASP A 201 -17.53 5.99 16.49
C ASP A 201 -16.36 6.49 15.65
N GLU A 202 -15.15 6.49 16.20
CA GLU A 202 -13.94 6.92 15.50
C GLU A 202 -13.58 5.94 14.38
N ALA A 203 -13.58 4.63 14.68
CA ALA A 203 -13.24 3.59 13.73
C ALA A 203 -14.22 3.52 12.55
N PHE A 204 -15.52 3.52 12.80
CA PHE A 204 -16.53 3.53 11.74
C PHE A 204 -16.62 4.91 11.07
N GLY A 205 -16.34 6.00 11.79
CA GLY A 205 -16.21 7.34 11.21
C GLY A 205 -15.13 7.40 10.12
N LEU A 206 -13.98 6.77 10.36
CA LEU A 206 -12.92 6.63 9.37
C LEU A 206 -13.39 5.90 8.09
N LEU A 207 -14.11 4.79 8.23
CA LEU A 207 -14.64 4.01 7.10
C LEU A 207 -15.77 4.75 6.36
N ARG A 208 -16.66 5.42 7.09
CA ARG A 208 -17.73 6.25 6.51
C ARG A 208 -17.16 7.38 5.67
N ASP A 209 -16.18 8.10 6.20
CA ASP A 209 -15.49 9.18 5.49
C ASP A 209 -14.81 8.70 4.20
N SER A 210 -14.33 7.45 4.19
CA SER A 210 -13.76 6.82 3.01
C SER A 210 -14.80 6.40 1.96
N THR A 211 -16.04 6.86 2.03
CA THR A 211 -17.05 6.70 0.96
C THR A 211 -17.52 8.03 0.32
N GLY A 212 -16.91 9.17 0.69
CA GLY A 212 -17.22 10.51 0.19
C GLY A 212 -16.99 10.77 -1.30
N ASP A 213 -17.13 12.03 -1.72
CA ASP A 213 -17.14 12.44 -3.14
C ASP A 213 -15.75 12.54 -3.82
N LYS A 214 -14.67 12.34 -3.07
CA LYS A 214 -13.27 12.54 -3.54
C LYS A 214 -12.85 11.61 -4.69
N TYR A 215 -13.52 10.49 -4.86
CA TYR A 215 -13.25 9.47 -5.89
C TYR A 215 -14.56 9.02 -6.54
N ARG A 216 -15.48 9.98 -6.74
CA ARG A 216 -16.73 9.76 -7.45
C ARG A 216 -16.47 9.46 -8.92
N ASP A 217 -17.38 8.69 -9.50
CA ASP A 217 -17.46 8.46 -10.93
C ASP A 217 -17.40 9.75 -11.76
N PRO A 218 -16.45 9.86 -12.71
CA PRO A 218 -16.33 10.99 -13.62
C PRO A 218 -17.61 11.25 -14.44
N GLU A 219 -18.46 10.24 -14.64
CA GLU A 219 -19.75 10.37 -15.34
C GLU A 219 -20.84 11.01 -14.46
N GLY A 220 -20.52 11.44 -13.24
CA GLY A 220 -21.45 12.12 -12.34
C GLY A 220 -22.49 11.20 -11.69
N LYS A 221 -22.40 9.88 -11.85
CA LYS A 221 -23.29 8.94 -11.15
C LYS A 221 -22.89 8.84 -9.67
N ASN A 222 -23.80 8.36 -8.82
CA ASN A 222 -23.52 8.13 -7.39
C ASN A 222 -22.73 6.82 -7.18
N ARG A 223 -21.54 6.76 -7.77
CA ARG A 223 -20.63 5.62 -7.69
C ARG A 223 -19.26 6.10 -7.22
N ILE A 224 -18.51 5.22 -6.57
CA ILE A 224 -17.16 5.49 -6.09
C ILE A 224 -16.16 4.47 -6.65
N ASN A 225 -14.95 4.95 -6.95
CA ASN A 225 -13.86 4.10 -7.42
C ASN A 225 -13.44 3.08 -6.36
N LEU A 226 -13.16 1.85 -6.76
CA LEU A 226 -12.80 0.75 -5.85
C LEU A 226 -11.49 1.01 -5.08
N PRO A 227 -10.37 1.42 -5.71
CA PRO A 227 -9.13 1.78 -5.02
C PRO A 227 -9.16 3.02 -4.11
N GLY A 228 -10.06 3.97 -4.35
CA GLY A 228 -10.07 5.26 -3.65
C GLY A 228 -10.21 5.15 -2.12
N PRO A 229 -11.23 4.44 -1.59
CA PRO A 229 -11.39 4.20 -0.15
C PRO A 229 -10.14 3.61 0.50
N PHE A 230 -9.46 2.68 -0.17
CA PHE A 230 -8.23 2.06 0.34
C PHE A 230 -7.13 3.10 0.61
N SER A 231 -6.78 3.92 -0.39
CA SER A 231 -5.77 4.97 -0.25
C SER A 231 -6.17 5.99 0.83
N ASN A 232 -7.46 6.36 0.90
CA ASN A 232 -7.95 7.30 1.89
C ASN A 232 -7.80 6.77 3.33
N ILE A 233 -8.20 5.52 3.59
CA ILE A 233 -8.08 4.91 4.91
C ILE A 233 -6.60 4.82 5.32
N ILE A 234 -5.72 4.34 4.44
CA ILE A 234 -4.30 4.23 4.73
C ILE A 234 -3.67 5.59 5.05
N LEU A 235 -3.93 6.61 4.23
CA LEU A 235 -3.39 7.96 4.47
C LEU A 235 -3.89 8.57 5.78
N LYS A 236 -5.12 8.26 6.20
CA LYS A 236 -5.65 8.71 7.49
C LYS A 236 -5.06 7.95 8.67
N LEU A 237 -4.99 6.62 8.60
CA LEU A 237 -4.38 5.78 9.65
C LEU A 237 -2.91 6.16 9.88
N PHE A 238 -2.17 6.44 8.81
CA PHE A 238 -0.74 6.74 8.86
C PHE A 238 -0.44 8.23 8.65
N ARG A 239 -1.41 9.12 8.89
CA ARG A 239 -1.33 10.56 8.59
C ARG A 239 -0.10 11.26 9.18
N LYS A 240 0.33 10.82 10.37
CA LYS A 240 1.47 11.39 11.10
C LYS A 240 2.83 10.81 10.68
N TYR A 241 2.85 9.76 9.84
CA TYR A 241 4.06 9.00 9.52
C TYR A 241 4.55 9.21 8.08
N GLY A 242 3.81 9.97 7.28
CA GLY A 242 4.28 10.41 5.96
C GLY A 242 4.32 9.35 4.88
N ILE A 243 3.52 8.28 4.97
CA ILE A 243 3.43 7.31 3.88
C ILE A 243 2.95 8.00 2.59
N VAL A 244 3.63 7.74 1.48
CA VAL A 244 3.24 8.23 0.15
C VAL A 244 2.54 7.09 -0.61
N MET A 245 1.27 7.29 -0.97
CA MET A 245 0.54 6.34 -1.81
C MET A 245 0.91 6.53 -3.28
N ILE A 246 1.15 5.43 -3.99
CA ILE A 246 1.39 5.41 -5.43
C ILE A 246 0.27 4.61 -6.10
N ASP A 247 -0.42 5.24 -7.04
CA ASP A 247 -1.41 4.59 -7.89
C ASP A 247 -0.82 4.36 -9.29
N PRO A 248 -0.50 3.11 -9.66
CA PRO A 248 0.11 2.79 -10.94
C PRO A 248 -0.83 2.98 -12.12
N SER A 249 -2.11 3.20 -11.88
CA SER A 249 -3.09 3.41 -12.94
C SER A 249 -3.14 4.85 -13.46
N ASP A 250 -2.42 5.79 -12.83
CA ASP A 250 -2.26 7.14 -13.40
C ASP A 250 -1.60 7.03 -14.79
N LYS A 251 -2.31 7.51 -15.81
CA LYS A 251 -1.88 7.42 -17.21
C LYS A 251 -0.55 8.15 -17.46
N ARG A 252 -0.22 9.17 -16.66
CA ARG A 252 1.02 9.94 -16.77
C ARG A 252 2.22 9.09 -16.34
N LEU A 253 2.09 8.31 -15.27
CA LEU A 253 3.15 7.38 -14.83
C LEU A 253 3.41 6.30 -15.88
N LYS A 254 2.36 5.80 -16.53
CA LYS A 254 2.49 4.77 -17.58
C LYS A 254 3.25 5.24 -18.81
N LYS A 255 3.28 6.54 -19.10
CA LYS A 255 4.05 7.07 -20.24
C LYS A 255 5.55 6.89 -20.01
N TRP A 256 6.03 7.06 -18.78
CA TRP A 256 7.45 6.91 -18.46
C TRP A 256 7.88 5.45 -18.39
N GLY A 257 6.97 4.53 -18.03
CA GLY A 257 7.26 3.10 -18.02
C GLY A 257 7.27 2.42 -19.40
N GLN A 258 7.12 3.16 -20.50
CA GLN A 258 7.17 2.58 -21.86
C GLN A 258 8.59 2.55 -22.45
N ASP A 259 9.50 3.34 -21.90
CA ASP A 259 10.89 3.48 -22.37
C ASP A 259 11.88 2.59 -21.60
N PHE A 260 11.37 1.74 -20.70
CA PHE A 260 12.12 0.75 -19.89
C PHE A 260 11.54 -0.66 -20.11
#